data_AF-A0A966N908-F1
#
_entry.id   AF-A0A966N908-F1
#
_cell.length_a   1.000
_cell.length_b   1.000
_cell.length_c   1.000
_cell.angle_alpha   90.00
_cell.angle_beta   90.00
_cell.angle_gamma   90.00
#
_symmetry.space_group_name_H-M   'P 1'
#
loop_
_entity.id
_entity.type
_entity.pdbx_description
1 polymer ?
#
loop_
_entity_poly.entity_id
_entity_poly.type
_entity_poly.pdbx_seq_one_letter_code
_entity_poly.pdbx_strand_id
1 'polypeptide(L)'
;PVGLVSLAGTFATIAGLPHPDYAEAERLPTSDDEAVSLGHERVLTEWDSVLFGKIVGARTICRDNWVCTAMLPGTVHDGTEGELYDLTHDPLQRRNLWNDPASAAQRDALLDDMWSSFPATVLPRRPCDAPV
;
A
#
# COMPACT_ATOMS: atom_id res chain seq x y z
N PRO A 1 0.55 -11.41 -2.78
CA PRO A 1 -0.33 -10.98 -1.65
C PRO A 1 -1.64 -10.42 -2.22
N VAL A 2 -2.75 -10.36 -1.48
CA VAL A 2 -4.04 -9.84 -1.99
C VAL A 2 -4.59 -8.71 -1.11
N GLY A 3 -5.38 -7.81 -1.70
CA GLY A 3 -5.91 -6.61 -1.04
C GLY A 3 -7.44 -6.53 -1.04
N LEU A 4 -7.98 -5.67 -0.17
CA LEU A 4 -9.43 -5.45 -0.05
C LEU A 4 -10.06 -4.89 -1.35
N VAL A 5 -9.30 -4.08 -2.09
CA VAL A 5 -9.74 -3.44 -3.34
C VAL A 5 -10.07 -4.44 -4.46
N SER A 6 -9.61 -5.69 -4.36
CA SER A 6 -9.96 -6.77 -5.30
C SER A 6 -11.37 -7.34 -5.10
N LEU A 7 -12.05 -7.03 -3.99
CA LEU A 7 -13.35 -7.63 -3.69
C LEU A 7 -14.43 -7.23 -4.71
N ALA A 8 -14.44 -5.99 -5.18
CA ALA A 8 -15.41 -5.53 -6.17
C ALA A 8 -15.31 -6.34 -7.48
N GLY A 9 -14.10 -6.47 -8.04
CA GLY A 9 -13.86 -7.29 -9.24
C GLY A 9 -14.14 -8.78 -9.00
N THR A 10 -13.88 -9.27 -7.79
CA THR A 10 -14.18 -10.66 -7.40
C THR A 10 -15.68 -10.95 -7.43
N PHE A 11 -16.48 -10.12 -6.77
CA PHE A 11 -17.93 -10.32 -6.70
C PHE A 11 -18.58 -10.16 -8.08
N ALA A 12 -18.15 -9.17 -8.87
CA ALA A 12 -18.60 -9.00 -10.24
C ALA A 12 -18.33 -10.26 -11.08
N THR A 13 -17.11 -10.81 -11.00
CA THR A 13 -16.75 -12.05 -11.71
C THR A 13 -17.64 -13.22 -11.28
N ILE A 14 -17.81 -13.44 -9.97
CA ILE A 14 -18.65 -14.53 -9.45
C ILE A 14 -20.11 -14.39 -9.93
N ALA A 15 -20.62 -13.15 -10.01
CA ALA A 15 -21.96 -12.86 -10.47
C ALA A 15 -22.14 -12.88 -12.00
N GLY A 16 -21.05 -13.08 -12.77
CA GLY A 16 -21.09 -12.98 -14.23
C GLY A 16 -21.33 -11.57 -14.76
N LEU A 17 -20.98 -10.55 -13.97
CA LEU A 17 -21.10 -9.13 -14.32
C LEU A 17 -19.77 -8.58 -14.87
N PRO A 18 -19.82 -7.50 -15.68
CA PRO A 18 -18.61 -6.79 -16.10
C PRO A 18 -17.80 -6.29 -14.91
N HIS A 19 -16.47 -6.25 -15.07
CA HIS A 19 -15.57 -5.64 -14.10
C HIS A 19 -15.91 -4.14 -13.94
N PRO A 20 -16.11 -3.62 -12.70
CA PRO A 20 -16.40 -2.21 -12.50
C PRO A 20 -15.21 -1.33 -12.89
N ASP A 21 -15.45 -0.25 -13.63
CA ASP A 21 -14.41 0.69 -14.08
C ASP A 21 -13.68 1.42 -12.94
N TYR A 22 -14.30 1.50 -11.77
CA TYR A 22 -13.74 2.10 -10.56
C TYR A 22 -12.93 1.13 -9.69
N ALA A 23 -12.90 -0.17 -10.01
CA ALA A 23 -12.13 -1.13 -9.22
C ALA A 23 -10.63 -0.99 -9.53
N GLU A 24 -9.84 -0.82 -8.48
CA GLU A 24 -8.40 -0.51 -8.59
C GLU A 24 -7.51 -1.75 -8.72
N ALA A 25 -8.08 -2.94 -8.53
CA ALA A 25 -7.36 -4.20 -8.64
C ALA A 25 -8.22 -5.27 -9.31
N GLU A 26 -7.54 -6.22 -9.95
CA GLU A 26 -8.15 -7.43 -10.47
C GLU A 26 -8.81 -8.25 -9.35
N ARG A 27 -9.69 -9.16 -9.77
CA ARG A 27 -10.31 -10.13 -8.84
C ARG A 27 -9.26 -10.94 -8.07
N LEU A 28 -9.70 -11.54 -6.97
CA LEU A 28 -8.88 -12.49 -6.23
C LEU A 28 -8.51 -13.70 -7.12
N PRO A 29 -7.24 -14.15 -7.04
CA PRO A 29 -6.78 -15.33 -7.74
C PRO A 29 -7.22 -16.61 -7.01
N THR A 30 -7.27 -17.71 -7.75
CA THR A 30 -7.59 -19.06 -7.27
C THR A 30 -6.35 -19.95 -7.15
N SER A 31 -5.20 -19.48 -7.65
CA SER A 31 -3.88 -20.10 -7.52
C SER A 31 -2.77 -19.04 -7.51
N ASP A 32 -1.58 -19.43 -7.10
CA ASP A 32 -0.41 -18.53 -7.10
C ASP A 32 0.01 -18.13 -8.52
N ASP A 33 -0.05 -19.06 -9.48
CA ASP A 33 0.22 -18.76 -10.90
C ASP A 33 -0.77 -17.72 -11.45
N GLU A 34 -2.04 -17.84 -11.08
CA GLU A 34 -3.06 -16.87 -11.46
C GLU A 34 -2.82 -15.52 -10.79
N ALA A 35 -2.35 -15.52 -9.52
CA ALA A 35 -2.01 -14.30 -8.80
C ALA A 35 -0.99 -13.46 -9.58
N VAL A 36 0.03 -14.10 -10.15
CA VAL A 36 1.03 -13.44 -11.01
C VAL A 36 0.37 -12.85 -12.26
N SER A 37 -0.46 -13.64 -12.96
CA SER A 37 -1.12 -13.18 -14.19
C SER A 37 -2.08 -12.00 -13.98
N LEU A 38 -2.64 -11.88 -12.77
CA LEU A 38 -3.56 -10.82 -12.35
C LEU A 38 -2.84 -9.65 -11.65
N GLY A 39 -1.51 -9.68 -11.53
CA GLY A 39 -0.72 -8.58 -10.97
C GLY A 39 -0.72 -8.48 -9.44
N HIS A 40 -1.00 -9.58 -8.71
CA HIS A 40 -1.02 -9.64 -7.23
C HIS A 40 0.39 -9.79 -6.61
N GLU A 41 1.36 -9.05 -7.14
CA GLU A 41 2.76 -9.05 -6.71
C GLU A 41 3.02 -8.19 -5.46
N ARG A 42 2.18 -7.18 -5.21
CA ARG A 42 2.27 -6.25 -4.08
C ARG A 42 0.90 -5.89 -3.53
N VAL A 43 0.89 -5.41 -2.29
CA VAL A 43 -0.27 -4.71 -1.70
C VAL A 43 0.17 -3.31 -1.31
N LEU A 44 -0.63 -2.32 -1.68
CA LEU A 44 -0.45 -0.93 -1.31
C LEU A 44 -1.48 -0.53 -0.26
N THR A 45 -1.08 0.32 0.69
CA THR A 45 -1.99 0.88 1.69
C THR A 45 -1.62 2.33 1.93
N GLU A 46 -2.64 3.17 2.07
CA GLU A 46 -2.51 4.59 2.38
C GLU A 46 -3.13 4.87 3.74
N TRP A 47 -2.50 5.73 4.52
CA TRP A 47 -3.10 6.30 5.72
C TRP A 47 -2.94 7.81 5.68
N ASP A 48 -4.05 8.55 5.61
CA ASP A 48 -4.08 10.00 5.67
C ASP A 48 -4.95 10.44 6.84
N SER A 49 -4.34 11.09 7.82
CA SER A 49 -5.01 11.70 8.96
C SER A 49 -4.90 13.22 8.88
N VAL A 50 -6.03 13.88 8.65
CA VAL A 50 -6.16 15.34 8.68
C VAL A 50 -7.17 15.72 9.77
N LEU A 51 -6.67 15.83 11.01
CA LEU A 51 -7.50 16.05 12.20
C LEU A 51 -7.00 17.27 12.96
N PHE A 52 -7.91 18.18 13.32
CA PHE A 52 -7.60 19.38 14.11
C PHE A 52 -6.42 20.22 13.58
N GLY A 53 -6.29 20.31 12.25
CA GLY A 53 -5.19 21.02 11.59
C GLY A 53 -3.84 20.30 11.63
N LYS A 54 -3.80 19.05 12.08
CA LYS A 54 -2.63 18.15 12.01
C LYS A 54 -2.75 17.26 10.79
N ILE A 55 -1.68 17.18 10.02
CA ILE A 55 -1.57 16.35 8.82
C ILE A 55 -0.51 15.28 9.08
N VAL A 56 -0.93 14.03 9.01
CA VAL A 56 -0.05 12.87 9.02
C VAL A 56 -0.43 12.00 7.83
N GLY A 57 0.55 11.66 7.01
CA GLY A 57 0.37 10.78 5.87
C GLY A 57 1.39 9.65 5.92
N ALA A 58 0.96 8.45 5.58
CA ALA A 58 1.82 7.29 5.41
C ALA A 58 1.44 6.55 4.12
N ARG A 59 2.44 5.95 3.50
CA ARG A 59 2.31 5.13 2.29
C ARG A 59 3.09 3.86 2.50
N THR A 60 2.42 2.73 2.31
CA THR A 60 2.99 1.41 2.62
C THR A 60 2.89 0.49 1.42
N ILE A 61 3.98 -0.22 1.13
CA ILE A 61 4.02 -1.37 0.23
C ILE A 61 4.35 -2.64 1.02
N CYS A 62 3.62 -3.71 0.71
CA CYS A 62 3.97 -5.07 1.11
C CYS A 62 4.25 -5.91 -0.14
N ARG A 63 5.50 -6.39 -0.28
CA ARG A 63 5.97 -7.14 -1.44
C ARG A 63 7.07 -8.11 -1.02
N ASP A 64 7.02 -9.35 -1.51
CA ASP A 64 8.07 -10.36 -1.31
C ASP A 64 8.51 -10.52 0.17
N ASN A 65 7.53 -10.56 1.08
CA ASN A 65 7.72 -10.58 2.55
C ASN A 65 8.43 -9.36 3.15
N TRP A 66 8.51 -8.25 2.44
CA TRP A 66 8.93 -6.97 2.99
C TRP A 66 7.75 -6.04 3.19
N VAL A 67 7.80 -5.25 4.24
CA VAL A 67 6.92 -4.10 4.47
C VAL A 67 7.77 -2.85 4.51
N CYS A 68 7.45 -1.88 3.67
CA CYS A 68 8.12 -0.58 3.64
C CYS A 68 7.05 0.52 3.73
N THR A 69 7.19 1.40 4.73
CA THR A 69 6.30 2.53 4.97
C THR A 69 7.11 3.83 4.88
N ALA A 70 6.72 4.75 4.01
CA ALA A 70 7.23 6.12 4.01
C ALA A 70 6.26 7.04 4.75
N MET A 71 6.78 7.85 5.67
CA MET A 71 6.02 8.97 6.24
C MET A 71 6.07 10.14 5.28
N LEU A 72 4.92 10.77 5.03
CA LEU A 72 4.83 11.96 4.19
C LEU A 72 5.13 13.23 4.99
N PRO A 73 5.69 14.27 4.34
CA PRO A 73 5.79 15.59 4.94
C PRO A 73 4.43 16.05 5.46
N GLY A 74 4.40 16.52 6.70
CA GLY A 74 3.18 16.92 7.37
C GLY A 74 3.47 17.78 8.58
N THR A 75 2.60 17.70 9.58
CA THR A 75 2.79 18.48 10.82
C THR A 75 3.78 17.83 11.78
N VAL A 76 3.95 16.50 11.70
CA VAL A 76 4.80 15.71 12.60
C VAL A 76 6.07 15.25 11.91
N HIS A 77 6.00 14.89 10.63
CA HIS A 77 7.10 14.32 9.87
C HIS A 77 7.59 15.31 8.81
N ASP A 78 8.90 15.32 8.56
CA ASP A 78 9.51 16.10 7.47
C ASP A 78 9.55 15.32 6.13
N GLY A 79 9.14 14.05 6.15
CA GLY A 79 9.11 13.17 4.99
C GLY A 79 10.37 12.33 4.77
N THR A 80 11.34 12.39 5.69
CA THR A 80 12.59 11.60 5.61
C THR A 80 12.53 10.29 6.41
N GLU A 81 11.51 10.16 7.25
CA GLU A 81 11.31 9.04 8.17
C GLU A 81 10.44 7.94 7.55
N GLY A 82 10.58 6.73 8.07
CA GLY A 82 9.80 5.59 7.62
C GLY A 82 10.12 4.31 8.39
N GLU A 83 9.56 3.23 7.90
CA GLU A 83 9.70 1.90 8.46
C GLU A 83 10.04 0.88 7.38
N LEU A 84 10.95 -0.04 7.70
CA LEU A 84 11.27 -1.17 6.84
C LEU A 84 11.39 -2.43 7.68
N TYR A 85 10.65 -3.47 7.30
CA TYR A 85 10.62 -4.76 8.00
C TYR A 85 10.73 -5.93 7.02
N ASP A 86 11.57 -6.91 7.37
CA ASP A 86 11.65 -8.21 6.70
C ASP A 86 10.78 -9.20 7.47
N LEU A 87 9.59 -9.52 6.95
CA LEU A 87 8.65 -10.42 7.61
C LEU A 87 9.14 -11.88 7.63
N THR A 88 10.14 -12.25 6.82
CA THR A 88 10.73 -13.59 6.84
C THR A 88 11.52 -13.81 8.14
N HIS A 89 12.26 -12.79 8.58
CA HIS A 89 13.11 -12.86 9.77
C HIS A 89 12.53 -12.13 11.00
N ASP A 90 11.59 -11.20 10.79
CA ASP A 90 10.93 -10.40 11.80
C ASP A 90 9.41 -10.28 11.52
N PRO A 91 8.65 -11.38 11.61
CA PRO A 91 7.22 -11.39 11.29
C PRO A 91 6.36 -10.50 12.21
N LEU A 92 6.93 -10.04 13.33
CA LEU A 92 6.27 -9.17 14.30
C LEU A 92 6.74 -7.71 14.20
N GLN A 93 7.57 -7.38 13.20
CA GLN A 93 7.97 -6.01 12.88
C GLN A 93 8.57 -5.26 14.08
N ARG A 94 9.47 -5.92 14.81
CA ARG A 94 10.08 -5.39 16.04
C ARG A 94 11.32 -4.56 15.77
N ARG A 95 12.05 -4.83 14.69
CA ARG A 95 13.29 -4.15 14.32
C ARG A 95 13.09 -3.39 13.01
N ASN A 96 12.91 -2.08 13.14
CA ASN A 96 12.87 -1.19 11.99
C ASN A 96 14.27 -1.08 11.34
N LEU A 97 14.36 -1.45 10.07
CA LEU A 97 15.58 -1.43 9.25
C LEU A 97 15.74 -0.15 8.40
N TRP A 98 14.84 0.81 8.52
CA TRP A 98 14.79 2.02 7.67
C TRP A 98 16.15 2.75 7.57
N ASN A 99 16.85 2.86 8.69
CA ASN A 99 18.15 3.55 8.79
C ASN A 99 19.35 2.59 8.71
N ASP A 100 19.14 1.29 8.48
CA ASP A 100 20.22 0.31 8.34
C ASP A 100 20.86 0.44 6.94
N PRO A 101 22.14 0.84 6.82
CA PRO A 101 22.78 1.02 5.51
C PRO A 101 22.82 -0.28 4.70
N ALA A 102 22.83 -1.45 5.35
CA ALA A 102 22.81 -2.73 4.66
C ALA A 102 21.47 -3.01 3.95
N SER A 103 20.40 -2.35 4.39
CA SER A 103 19.05 -2.50 3.83
C SER A 103 18.64 -1.36 2.89
N ALA A 104 19.52 -0.37 2.65
CA ALA A 104 19.21 0.82 1.86
C ALA A 104 18.74 0.49 0.44
N ALA A 105 19.43 -0.44 -0.26
CA ALA A 105 19.03 -0.82 -1.62
C ALA A 105 17.63 -1.47 -1.66
N GLN A 106 17.29 -2.30 -0.66
CA GLN A 106 15.97 -2.91 -0.56
C GLN A 106 14.89 -1.86 -0.28
N ARG A 107 15.16 -0.93 0.65
CA ARG A 107 14.29 0.20 0.94
C ARG A 107 14.01 1.01 -0.32
N ASP A 108 15.05 1.45 -1.00
CA ASP A 108 14.94 2.37 -2.13
C ASP A 108 14.20 1.70 -3.30
N ALA A 109 14.46 0.42 -3.58
CA ALA A 109 13.72 -0.34 -4.59
C ALA A 109 12.22 -0.49 -4.26
N LEU A 110 11.88 -0.74 -2.99
CA LEU A 110 10.47 -0.80 -2.56
C LEU A 110 9.78 0.55 -2.62
N LEU A 111 10.48 1.65 -2.27
CA LEU A 111 9.95 3.00 -2.41
C LEU A 111 9.68 3.34 -3.87
N ASP A 112 10.61 3.02 -4.77
CA ASP A 112 10.43 3.24 -6.22
C ASP A 112 9.23 2.45 -6.77
N ASP A 113 9.10 1.16 -6.42
CA ASP A 113 7.94 0.34 -6.80
C ASP A 113 6.64 0.93 -6.24
N MET A 114 6.65 1.30 -4.96
CA MET A 114 5.50 1.89 -4.28
C MET A 114 5.03 3.18 -4.97
N TRP A 115 5.92 4.14 -5.21
CA TRP A 115 5.55 5.43 -5.80
C TRP A 115 5.13 5.32 -7.27
N SER A 116 5.73 4.40 -8.02
CA SER A 116 5.35 4.15 -9.41
C SER A 116 4.03 3.39 -9.56
N SER A 117 3.59 2.70 -8.50
CA SER A 117 2.42 1.82 -8.52
C SER A 117 1.17 2.40 -7.85
N PHE A 118 1.27 3.47 -7.06
CA PHE A 118 0.07 4.10 -6.49
C PHE A 118 -0.85 4.65 -7.60
N PRO A 119 -2.18 4.46 -7.48
CA PRO A 119 -3.11 5.16 -8.34
C PRO A 119 -2.97 6.67 -8.20
N ALA A 120 -3.28 7.39 -9.29
CA ALA A 120 -3.23 8.84 -9.27
C ALA A 120 -4.29 9.42 -8.31
N THR A 121 -3.87 10.26 -7.37
CA THR A 121 -4.78 10.98 -6.48
C THR A 121 -5.71 11.88 -7.29
N VAL A 122 -7.02 11.64 -7.18
CA VAL A 122 -8.04 12.48 -7.80
C VAL A 122 -8.36 13.67 -6.89
N LEU A 123 -8.30 14.89 -7.45
CA LEU A 123 -8.65 16.13 -6.77
C LEU A 123 -9.94 16.76 -7.33
N PRO A 124 -10.74 17.47 -6.51
CA PRO A 124 -10.54 17.67 -5.07
C PRO A 124 -10.78 16.38 -4.27
N ARG A 125 -10.10 16.23 -3.14
CA ARG A 125 -10.38 15.12 -2.21
C ARG A 125 -11.84 15.18 -1.78
N ARG A 126 -12.44 14.00 -1.59
CA ARG A 126 -13.81 13.91 -1.05
C ARG A 126 -13.85 14.57 0.34
N PRO A 127 -14.91 15.32 0.66
CA PRO A 127 -15.06 15.90 2.00
C PRO A 127 -15.13 14.79 3.05
N CYS A 128 -14.53 15.02 4.21
CA CYS A 128 -14.68 14.15 5.36
C CYS A 128 -16.00 14.49 6.05
N ASP A 129 -17.01 13.63 5.88
CA ASP A 129 -18.36 13.88 6.41
C ASP A 129 -18.47 13.57 7.92
N ALA A 130 -17.60 12.70 8.45
CA ALA A 130 -17.58 12.31 9.86
C ALA A 130 -16.13 12.06 10.34
N PRO A 131 -15.47 13.06 10.96
CA PRO A 131 -14.17 12.84 11.58
C PRO A 131 -14.36 11.97 12.83
N VAL A 132 -13.66 10.84 12.88
CA VAL A 132 -13.59 9.94 14.04
C VAL A 132 -12.34 10.20 14.87
#